data_AF-A0A0N4WQH9-F1
#
_entry.id   AF-A0A0N4WQH9-F1
#
_cell.length_a   1.000
_cell.length_b   1.000
_cell.length_c   1.000
_cell.angle_alpha   90.00
_cell.angle_beta   90.00
_cell.angle_gamma   90.00
#
_symmetry.space_group_name_H-M   'P 1'
#
loop_
_entity.id
_entity.type
_entity.pdbx_description
1 polymer ?
#
loop_
_entity_poly.entity_id
_entity_poly.type
_entity_poly.pdbx_seq_one_letter_code
_entity_poly.pdbx_strand_id
1 'polypeptide(L)'
;MLVVFTALVCILGNVVSQGQENPLPEAAEQTFKTLNMQYNEDLIWSNEWAKKALEWLNSKESVKADVIVKGKESFPKADNKSLEEQLLLILRPIFEKRKKEINNLPKFSIYGCNFIVNPKGNEDSIRVACLYMKLPLIVTHNVPQGSEAPLPKELETTFKRINSKYSNKTEWSVDWAKKALEWLKSPESVEADAIIKGKMLVSTFLYHSLACKNAMLNQVEDLPEGTVYGCNGVLNTMGKKKDFIYTACLYKKP
;
A
#
# COMPACT_ATOMS: atom_id res chain seq x y z
N MET A 1 -43.02 -43.92 2.79
CA MET A 1 -43.07 -42.81 1.81
C MET A 1 -42.73 -41.53 2.60
N LEU A 2 -41.54 -40.91 2.50
CA LEU A 2 -41.02 -40.03 1.42
C LEU A 2 -42.10 -38.98 1.04
N VAL A 3 -41.96 -37.64 1.09
CA VAL A 3 -40.87 -36.64 0.81
C VAL A 3 -41.35 -35.29 1.43
N VAL A 4 -40.66 -34.59 2.33
CA VAL A 4 -39.60 -33.54 2.17
C VAL A 4 -40.05 -32.20 1.52
N PHE A 5 -40.02 -31.12 2.33
CA PHE A 5 -39.71 -29.68 2.08
C PHE A 5 -40.47 -28.89 0.98
N THR A 6 -40.79 -27.59 1.10
CA THR A 6 -39.91 -26.44 1.40
C THR A 6 -40.71 -25.21 1.87
N ALA A 7 -40.10 -24.46 2.80
CA ALA A 7 -40.45 -23.07 3.12
C ALA A 7 -39.97 -22.13 2.00
N LEU A 8 -40.82 -21.19 1.58
CA LEU A 8 -40.45 -20.08 0.69
C LEU A 8 -40.65 -18.77 1.44
N VAL A 9 -39.67 -18.42 2.29
CA VAL A 9 -39.56 -17.07 2.84
C VAL A 9 -38.79 -16.25 1.81
N CYS A 10 -39.51 -15.38 1.11
CA CYS A 10 -38.94 -14.39 0.20
C CYS A 10 -38.07 -13.42 0.99
N ILE A 11 -36.75 -13.62 0.96
CA ILE A 11 -35.80 -12.57 1.32
C ILE A 11 -35.77 -11.59 0.15
N LEU A 12 -36.49 -10.48 0.29
CA LEU A 12 -36.30 -9.30 -0.54
C LEU A 12 -34.86 -8.81 -0.32
N GLY A 13 -34.03 -9.00 -1.35
CA GLY A 13 -32.66 -8.51 -1.36
C GLY A 13 -32.63 -7.00 -1.19
N ASN A 14 -31.83 -6.54 -0.23
CA ASN A 14 -31.49 -5.13 -0.08
C ASN A 14 -30.85 -4.63 -1.39
N VAL A 15 -31.54 -3.73 -2.08
CA VAL A 15 -30.98 -2.94 -3.17
C VAL A 15 -30.02 -1.93 -2.54
N VAL A 16 -28.74 -2.29 -2.42
CA VAL A 16 -27.70 -1.34 -2.00
C VAL A 16 -27.34 -0.47 -3.20
N SER A 17 -27.87 0.75 -3.21
CA SER A 17 -27.34 1.86 -4.01
C SER A 17 -25.94 2.19 -3.49
N GLN A 18 -24.87 1.66 -4.12
CA GLN A 18 -23.47 1.89 -3.71
C GLN A 18 -22.94 3.28 -4.14
N GLY A 19 -23.74 4.33 -3.93
CA GLY A 19 -23.36 5.72 -4.19
C GLY A 19 -22.69 6.44 -3.02
N GLN A 20 -22.42 5.77 -1.90
CA GLN A 20 -22.00 6.42 -0.66
C GLN A 20 -21.01 5.52 0.09
N GLU A 21 -19.84 6.10 0.45
CA GLU A 21 -18.79 5.73 1.44
C GLU A 21 -18.69 4.30 2.03
N ASN A 22 -19.20 3.28 1.36
CA ASN A 22 -19.13 1.92 1.85
C ASN A 22 -17.68 1.45 1.78
N PRO A 23 -17.16 0.80 2.84
CA PRO A 23 -15.82 0.25 2.82
C PRO A 23 -15.69 -0.72 1.64
N LEU A 24 -14.52 -0.69 1.00
CA LEU A 24 -14.19 -1.61 -0.09
C LEU A 24 -14.45 -3.05 0.39
N PRO A 25 -15.27 -3.85 -0.31
CA PRO A 25 -15.52 -5.23 0.10
C PRO A 25 -14.21 -6.02 0.21
N GLU A 26 -14.06 -6.80 1.27
CA GLU A 26 -12.82 -7.53 1.55
C GLU A 26 -12.39 -8.43 0.38
N ALA A 27 -13.34 -9.15 -0.22
CA ALA A 27 -13.13 -9.97 -1.41
C ALA A 27 -12.51 -9.16 -2.58
N ALA A 28 -12.98 -7.93 -2.81
CA ALA A 28 -12.43 -7.07 -3.85
C ALA A 28 -11.03 -6.57 -3.49
N GLU A 29 -10.79 -6.17 -2.24
CA GLU A 29 -9.46 -5.79 -1.76
C GLU A 29 -8.45 -6.93 -1.94
N GLN A 30 -8.80 -8.14 -1.54
CA GLN A 30 -7.94 -9.32 -1.68
C GLN A 30 -7.68 -9.66 -3.15
N THR A 31 -8.70 -9.53 -4.01
CA THR A 31 -8.54 -9.68 -5.46
C THR A 31 -7.52 -8.69 -6.01
N PHE A 32 -7.60 -7.41 -5.63
CA PHE A 32 -6.65 -6.39 -6.08
C PHE A 32 -5.24 -6.65 -5.58
N LYS A 33 -5.08 -7.03 -4.31
CA LYS A 33 -3.78 -7.37 -3.73
C LYS A 33 -3.14 -8.55 -4.43
N THR A 34 -3.89 -9.63 -4.57
CA THR A 34 -3.43 -10.87 -5.22
C THR A 34 -3.03 -10.60 -6.67
N LEU A 35 -3.86 -9.88 -7.42
CA LEU A 35 -3.55 -9.56 -8.81
C LEU A 35 -2.27 -8.73 -8.90
N ASN A 36 -2.11 -7.68 -8.09
CA ASN A 36 -0.90 -6.85 -8.13
C ASN A 36 0.37 -7.63 -7.75
N MET A 37 0.29 -8.50 -6.74
CA MET A 37 1.42 -9.35 -6.33
C MET A 37 1.91 -10.27 -7.45
N GLN A 38 1.04 -10.73 -8.35
CA GLN A 38 1.44 -11.56 -9.50
C GLN A 38 2.37 -10.82 -10.49
N TYR A 39 2.29 -9.48 -10.54
CA TYR A 39 3.08 -8.68 -11.47
C TYR A 39 4.21 -7.91 -10.78
N ASN A 40 4.06 -7.53 -9.51
CA ASN A 40 5.07 -6.84 -8.73
C ASN A 40 4.83 -7.03 -7.21
N GLU A 41 5.60 -7.92 -6.59
CA GLU A 41 5.51 -8.25 -5.15
C GLU A 41 5.99 -7.13 -4.22
N ASP A 42 6.75 -6.17 -4.73
CA ASP A 42 7.34 -5.09 -3.94
C ASP A 42 6.37 -3.90 -3.74
N LEU A 43 5.17 -3.93 -4.34
CA LEU A 43 4.17 -2.88 -4.20
C LEU A 43 3.53 -2.85 -2.80
N ILE A 44 3.04 -1.68 -2.39
CA ILE A 44 2.43 -1.46 -1.07
C ILE A 44 0.98 -1.03 -1.23
N TRP A 45 0.07 -1.88 -0.76
CA TRP A 45 -1.34 -1.53 -0.68
C TRP A 45 -1.57 -0.39 0.32
N SER A 46 -2.40 0.59 -0.06
CA SER A 46 -2.84 1.67 0.83
C SER A 46 -4.35 1.87 0.73
N ASN A 47 -5.03 1.81 1.89
CA ASN A 47 -6.47 2.09 2.01
C ASN A 47 -6.79 3.53 1.62
N GLU A 48 -5.88 4.48 1.86
CA GLU A 48 -6.03 5.86 1.43
C GLU A 48 -5.97 5.96 -0.10
N TRP A 49 -5.05 5.25 -0.75
CA TRP A 49 -4.99 5.19 -2.21
C TRP A 49 -6.19 4.45 -2.81
N ALA A 50 -6.77 3.49 -2.11
CA ALA A 50 -8.02 2.86 -2.52
C ALA A 50 -9.21 3.84 -2.46
N LYS A 51 -9.25 4.74 -1.46
CA LYS A 51 -10.23 5.84 -1.43
C LYS A 51 -10.01 6.83 -2.58
N LYS A 52 -8.76 7.22 -2.83
CA LYS A 52 -8.38 8.06 -3.99
C LYS A 52 -8.74 7.41 -5.32
N ALA A 53 -8.66 6.09 -5.45
CA ALA A 53 -9.11 5.38 -6.65
C ALA A 53 -10.63 5.50 -6.87
N LEU A 54 -11.43 5.48 -5.79
CA LEU A 54 -12.86 5.74 -5.85
C LEU A 54 -13.17 7.21 -6.23
N GLU A 55 -12.47 8.16 -5.61
CA GLU A 55 -12.55 9.58 -5.98
C GLU A 55 -12.25 9.79 -7.46
N TRP A 56 -11.20 9.15 -7.97
CA TRP A 56 -10.82 9.20 -9.37
C TRP A 56 -11.88 8.58 -10.29
N LEU A 57 -12.54 7.49 -9.87
CA LEU A 57 -13.63 6.86 -10.63
C LEU A 57 -14.85 7.77 -10.75
N ASN A 58 -15.13 8.56 -9.70
CA ASN A 58 -16.21 9.54 -9.66
C ASN A 58 -15.84 10.82 -10.44
N SER A 59 -14.61 11.31 -10.32
CA SER A 59 -14.10 12.49 -11.02
C SER A 59 -12.62 12.35 -11.36
N LYS A 60 -12.30 12.17 -12.65
CA LYS A 60 -10.94 11.80 -13.11
C LYS A 60 -9.86 12.85 -12.85
N GLU A 61 -10.23 14.11 -12.68
CA GLU A 61 -9.28 15.22 -12.50
C GLU A 61 -8.89 15.44 -11.03
N SER A 62 -9.54 14.74 -10.10
CA SER A 62 -9.37 14.95 -8.65
C SER A 62 -8.07 14.37 -8.07
N VAL A 63 -7.47 13.37 -8.72
CA VAL A 63 -6.31 12.65 -8.17
C VAL A 63 -5.19 12.51 -9.20
N LYS A 64 -3.97 12.95 -8.81
CA LYS A 64 -2.74 12.72 -9.57
C LYS A 64 -2.10 11.39 -9.15
N ALA A 65 -1.82 10.53 -10.13
CA ALA A 65 -1.13 9.25 -9.97
C ALA A 65 -0.13 9.06 -11.11
N ASP A 66 0.96 8.34 -10.86
CA ASP A 66 2.01 8.11 -11.86
C ASP A 66 1.60 7.09 -12.92
N VAL A 67 0.90 6.05 -12.47
CA VAL A 67 0.32 5.02 -13.32
C VAL A 67 -1.12 4.82 -12.90
N ILE A 68 -2.00 4.76 -13.89
CA ILE A 68 -3.44 4.53 -13.70
C ILE A 68 -3.84 3.36 -14.56
N VAL A 69 -4.11 2.21 -13.95
CA VAL A 69 -4.73 1.07 -14.61
C VAL A 69 -6.22 1.18 -14.42
N LYS A 70 -7.00 1.11 -15.48
CA LYS A 70 -8.46 1.24 -15.41
C LYS A 70 -9.13 0.35 -16.44
N GLY A 71 -10.30 -0.16 -16.09
CA GLY A 71 -11.11 -1.01 -16.95
C GLY A 71 -12.60 -0.79 -16.73
N LYS A 72 -13.38 -1.29 -17.67
CA LYS A 72 -14.84 -1.28 -17.61
C LYS A 72 -15.37 -2.51 -18.36
N GLU A 73 -16.37 -3.17 -17.79
CA GLU A 73 -17.13 -4.22 -18.46
C GLU A 73 -18.59 -4.17 -18.00
N SER A 74 -19.50 -4.71 -18.80
CA SER A 74 -20.90 -4.91 -18.43
C SER A 74 -21.19 -6.39 -18.23
N PHE A 75 -21.90 -6.73 -17.15
CA PHE A 75 -22.33 -8.09 -16.85
C PHE A 75 -23.85 -8.15 -16.78
N PRO A 76 -24.51 -9.17 -17.35
CA PRO A 76 -25.93 -9.40 -17.12
C PRO A 76 -26.22 -9.55 -15.62
N LYS A 77 -27.36 -9.05 -15.14
CA LYS A 77 -27.77 -9.23 -13.73
C LYS A 77 -28.04 -10.69 -13.35
N ALA A 78 -28.33 -11.52 -14.35
CA ALA A 78 -28.45 -12.96 -14.21
C ALA A 78 -27.09 -13.68 -14.27
N ASP A 79 -25.98 -12.96 -14.46
CA ASP A 79 -24.65 -13.55 -14.39
C ASP A 79 -24.40 -14.04 -12.97
N ASN A 80 -24.00 -15.30 -12.86
CA ASN A 80 -23.72 -15.97 -11.60
C ASN A 80 -22.26 -15.81 -11.15
N LYS A 81 -21.42 -15.09 -11.91
CA LYS A 81 -20.05 -14.78 -11.51
C LYS A 81 -20.03 -13.94 -10.26
N SER A 82 -19.11 -14.30 -9.37
CA SER A 82 -18.76 -13.50 -8.21
C SER A 82 -18.16 -12.15 -8.62
N LEU A 83 -18.18 -11.18 -7.70
CA LEU A 83 -17.51 -9.89 -7.87
C LEU A 83 -16.00 -10.08 -8.17
N GLU A 84 -15.35 -11.05 -7.54
CA GLU A 84 -13.93 -11.35 -7.78
C GLU A 84 -13.68 -11.75 -9.23
N GLU A 85 -14.48 -12.68 -9.76
CA GLU A 85 -14.39 -13.13 -11.15
C GLU A 85 -14.63 -11.98 -12.13
N GLN A 86 -15.64 -11.15 -11.87
CA GLN A 86 -15.95 -9.98 -12.69
C GLN A 86 -14.78 -8.97 -12.70
N LEU A 87 -14.20 -8.67 -11.53
CA LEU A 87 -13.03 -7.79 -11.43
C LEU A 87 -11.80 -8.36 -12.15
N LEU A 88 -11.56 -9.67 -12.05
CA LEU A 88 -10.46 -10.34 -12.74
C LEU A 88 -10.66 -10.35 -14.27
N LEU A 89 -11.88 -10.55 -14.76
CA LEU A 89 -12.21 -10.46 -16.18
C LEU A 89 -11.91 -9.07 -16.74
N ILE A 90 -12.19 -8.02 -15.96
CA ILE A 90 -11.87 -6.64 -16.36
C ILE A 90 -10.37 -6.39 -16.33
N LEU A 91 -9.68 -6.77 -15.24
CA LEU A 91 -8.32 -6.30 -14.98
C LEU A 91 -7.23 -7.16 -15.62
N ARG A 92 -7.35 -8.50 -15.65
CA ARG A 92 -6.27 -9.38 -16.13
C ARG A 92 -5.79 -9.03 -17.54
N PRO A 93 -6.66 -8.80 -18.55
CA PRO A 93 -6.20 -8.44 -19.90
C PRO A 93 -5.41 -7.13 -19.93
N ILE A 94 -5.78 -6.18 -19.06
CA ILE A 94 -5.16 -4.86 -18.97
C ILE A 94 -3.80 -4.96 -18.26
N PHE A 95 -3.73 -5.75 -17.19
CA PHE A 95 -2.48 -6.05 -16.50
C PHE A 95 -1.50 -6.80 -17.42
N GLU A 96 -1.95 -7.77 -18.20
CA GLU A 96 -1.09 -8.44 -19.21
C GLU A 96 -0.56 -7.45 -20.23
N LYS A 97 -1.44 -6.60 -20.79
CA LYS A 97 -1.02 -5.56 -21.74
C LYS A 97 -0.02 -4.58 -21.15
N ARG A 98 -0.12 -4.28 -19.85
CA ARG A 98 0.73 -3.32 -19.13
C ARG A 98 1.76 -3.97 -18.22
N LYS A 99 2.01 -5.26 -18.37
CA LYS A 99 2.87 -6.07 -17.50
C LYS A 99 4.25 -5.43 -17.29
N LYS A 100 4.88 -4.97 -18.37
CA LYS A 100 6.20 -4.31 -18.31
C LYS A 100 6.15 -3.05 -17.46
N GLU A 101 5.12 -2.22 -17.59
CA GLU A 101 4.99 -0.96 -16.85
C GLU A 101 4.78 -1.20 -15.36
N ILE A 102 3.90 -2.13 -14.99
CA ILE A 102 3.60 -2.48 -13.59
C ILE A 102 4.80 -3.19 -12.94
N ASN A 103 5.44 -4.12 -13.64
CA ASN A 103 6.62 -4.82 -13.16
C ASN A 103 7.83 -3.87 -12.98
N ASN A 104 7.94 -2.83 -13.82
CA ASN A 104 8.99 -1.83 -13.71
C ASN A 104 8.66 -0.71 -12.72
N LEU A 105 7.51 -0.76 -12.03
CA LEU A 105 7.26 0.18 -10.95
C LEU A 105 8.36 0.03 -9.90
N PRO A 106 8.90 1.15 -9.40
CA PRO A 106 9.93 1.11 -8.39
C PRO A 106 9.49 0.30 -7.16
N LYS A 107 10.43 -0.42 -6.54
CA LYS A 107 10.16 -1.13 -5.28
C LYS A 107 9.52 -0.20 -4.26
N PHE A 108 8.56 -0.71 -3.50
CA PHE A 108 7.81 0.04 -2.49
C PHE A 108 6.90 1.15 -3.04
N SER A 109 6.63 1.18 -4.35
CA SER A 109 5.57 2.04 -4.89
C SER A 109 4.24 1.73 -4.21
N ILE A 110 3.50 2.78 -3.89
CA ILE A 110 2.21 2.68 -3.22
C ILE A 110 1.13 2.52 -4.26
N TYR A 111 0.14 1.70 -3.98
CA TYR A 111 -1.03 1.57 -4.84
C TYR A 111 -2.30 1.38 -4.03
N GLY A 112 -3.42 1.69 -4.68
CA GLY A 112 -4.74 1.39 -4.18
C GLY A 112 -5.70 1.26 -5.34
N CYS A 113 -6.66 0.34 -5.20
CA CYS A 113 -7.63 0.03 -6.22
C CYS A 113 -9.04 0.16 -5.67
N ASN A 114 -9.98 0.52 -6.54
CA ASN A 114 -11.40 0.54 -6.21
C ASN A 114 -12.25 0.31 -7.46
N PHE A 115 -13.56 0.14 -7.27
CA PHE A 115 -14.51 -0.04 -8.35
C PHE A 115 -15.84 0.66 -8.03
N ILE A 116 -16.64 0.90 -9.07
CA ILE A 116 -18.03 1.35 -8.97
C ILE A 116 -18.90 0.46 -9.85
N VAL A 117 -20.09 0.14 -9.37
CA VAL A 117 -21.11 -0.61 -10.11
C VAL A 117 -22.22 0.35 -10.52
N ASN A 118 -22.45 0.48 -11.82
CA ASN A 118 -23.53 1.29 -12.36
C ASN A 118 -24.59 0.36 -12.95
N PRO A 119 -25.72 0.14 -12.26
CA PRO A 119 -26.80 -0.67 -12.80
C PRO A 119 -27.41 0.02 -14.02
N LYS A 120 -27.60 -0.72 -15.12
CA LYS A 120 -28.17 -0.23 -16.37
C LYS A 120 -29.11 -1.28 -16.98
N GLY A 121 -30.41 -1.12 -16.73
CA GLY A 121 -31.42 -2.06 -17.23
C GLY A 121 -31.23 -3.46 -16.64
N ASN A 122 -31.00 -4.45 -17.50
CA ASN A 122 -30.75 -5.85 -17.15
C ASN A 122 -29.26 -6.19 -16.98
N GLU A 123 -28.37 -5.21 -17.02
CA GLU A 123 -26.93 -5.36 -16.84
C GLU A 123 -26.42 -4.47 -15.71
N ASP A 124 -25.29 -4.85 -15.13
CA ASP A 124 -24.51 -4.04 -14.20
C ASP A 124 -23.16 -3.70 -14.86
N SER A 125 -22.88 -2.40 -15.00
CA SER A 125 -21.66 -1.91 -15.61
C SER A 125 -20.63 -1.57 -14.54
N ILE A 126 -19.57 -2.37 -14.46
CA ILE A 126 -18.52 -2.24 -13.46
C ILE A 126 -17.37 -1.44 -14.06
N ARG A 127 -16.95 -0.39 -13.36
CA ARG A 127 -15.73 0.38 -13.67
C ARG A 127 -14.75 0.19 -12.54
N VAL A 128 -13.50 -0.06 -12.86
CA VAL A 128 -12.43 -0.32 -11.89
C VAL A 128 -11.22 0.55 -12.20
N ALA A 129 -10.52 0.99 -11.15
CA ALA A 129 -9.26 1.71 -11.26
C ALA A 129 -8.28 1.25 -10.18
N CYS A 130 -7.01 1.12 -10.57
CA CYS A 130 -5.87 0.97 -9.70
C CYS A 130 -4.94 2.16 -9.96
N LEU A 131 -4.66 2.92 -8.90
CA LEU A 131 -3.77 4.07 -8.93
C LEU A 131 -2.44 3.68 -8.29
N TYR A 132 -1.33 4.06 -8.92
CA TYR A 132 0.01 3.80 -8.43
C TYR A 132 0.78 5.09 -8.30
N MET A 133 1.57 5.17 -7.22
CA MET A 133 2.45 6.26 -6.89
C MET A 133 3.84 5.74 -6.66
N LYS A 134 4.79 6.31 -7.39
CA LYS A 134 6.21 6.04 -7.19
C LYS A 134 6.62 6.72 -5.90
N LEU A 135 7.19 5.93 -4.99
CA LEU A 135 7.61 6.40 -3.68
C LEU A 135 8.56 7.62 -3.70
N PRO A 136 9.48 7.79 -4.67
CA PRO A 136 10.29 9.01 -4.78
C PRO A 136 9.48 10.32 -4.91
N LEU A 137 8.24 10.27 -5.41
CA LEU A 137 7.42 11.46 -5.64
C LEU A 137 6.61 11.87 -4.40
N ILE A 138 6.16 10.93 -3.56
CA ILE A 138 5.49 11.27 -2.28
C ILE A 138 6.44 12.04 -1.37
N VAL A 139 7.69 11.58 -1.34
CA VAL A 139 8.71 12.16 -0.49
C VAL A 139 9.06 13.56 -0.99
N THR A 140 9.28 13.76 -2.30
CA THR A 140 9.80 15.04 -2.83
C THR A 140 8.77 16.13 -3.09
N HIS A 141 7.49 15.81 -3.38
CA HIS A 141 6.51 16.85 -3.76
C HIS A 141 5.89 17.64 -2.60
N ASN A 142 5.89 17.09 -1.38
CA ASN A 142 5.28 17.74 -0.22
C ASN A 142 6.29 18.48 0.67
N VAL A 143 7.56 18.50 0.27
CA VAL A 143 8.65 19.05 1.07
C VAL A 143 9.27 20.21 0.30
N PRO A 144 9.15 21.46 0.77
CA PRO A 144 9.77 22.61 0.13
C PRO A 144 11.26 22.37 -0.11
N GLN A 145 11.78 22.81 -1.25
CA GLN A 145 13.21 22.76 -1.51
C GLN A 145 13.96 23.58 -0.46
N GLY A 146 15.06 23.05 0.09
CA GLY A 146 15.77 23.71 1.18
C GLY A 146 15.24 23.40 2.58
N SER A 147 14.43 22.35 2.74
CA SER A 147 13.83 22.00 4.04
C SER A 147 14.11 20.55 4.46
N GLU A 148 13.77 20.26 5.70
CA GLU A 148 13.69 18.90 6.23
C GLU A 148 12.25 18.61 6.64
N ALA A 149 11.75 17.44 6.27
CA ALA A 149 10.42 17.00 6.65
C ALA A 149 10.41 15.53 7.04
N PRO A 150 9.58 15.13 8.02
CA PRO A 150 9.41 13.73 8.35
C PRO A 150 8.89 12.95 7.15
N LEU A 151 9.26 11.68 7.07
CA LEU A 151 8.74 10.79 6.05
C LEU A 151 7.22 10.59 6.23
N PRO A 152 6.49 10.42 5.12
CA PRO A 152 5.04 10.16 5.16
C PRO A 152 4.70 8.92 5.97
N LYS A 153 3.57 8.95 6.70
CA LYS A 153 3.13 7.83 7.56
C LYS A 153 2.86 6.56 6.76
N GLU A 154 2.56 6.69 5.47
CA GLU A 154 2.31 5.58 4.55
C GLU A 154 3.55 4.67 4.39
N LEU A 155 4.75 5.15 4.76
CA LEU A 155 5.97 4.35 4.82
C LEU A 155 6.07 3.44 6.04
N GLU A 156 5.18 3.57 7.03
CA GLU A 156 5.10 2.67 8.19
C GLU A 156 4.97 1.21 7.76
N THR A 157 4.10 0.93 6.78
CA THR A 157 3.91 -0.43 6.24
C THR A 157 5.18 -0.94 5.57
N THR A 158 5.96 -0.05 4.92
CA THR A 158 7.26 -0.38 4.35
C THR A 158 8.25 -0.80 5.43
N PHE A 159 8.36 0.00 6.49
CA PHE A 159 9.27 -0.30 7.60
C PHE A 159 8.92 -1.62 8.29
N LYS A 160 7.63 -1.84 8.57
CA LYS A 160 7.14 -3.11 9.14
C LYS A 160 7.53 -4.30 8.27
N ARG A 161 7.29 -4.20 6.96
CA ARG A 161 7.60 -5.28 6.00
C ARG A 161 9.10 -5.52 5.87
N ILE A 162 9.92 -4.48 5.88
CA ILE A 162 11.37 -4.63 5.84
C ILE A 162 11.84 -5.36 7.10
N ASN A 163 11.40 -4.91 8.27
CA ASN A 163 11.77 -5.53 9.54
C ASN A 163 11.31 -7.00 9.63
N SER A 164 10.09 -7.31 9.19
CA SER A 164 9.56 -8.68 9.20
C SER A 164 10.30 -9.67 8.30
N LYS A 165 11.12 -9.18 7.35
CA LYS A 165 12.02 -10.04 6.55
C LYS A 165 13.21 -10.56 7.36
N TYR A 166 13.54 -9.92 8.48
CA TYR A 166 14.71 -10.24 9.31
C TYR A 166 14.33 -10.83 10.67
N SER A 167 13.18 -10.46 11.23
CA SER A 167 12.72 -11.03 12.49
C SER A 167 11.20 -11.00 12.61
N ASN A 168 10.63 -12.12 13.07
CA ASN A 168 9.24 -12.24 13.48
C ASN A 168 9.05 -12.07 15.01
N LYS A 169 10.13 -11.82 15.75
CA LYS A 169 10.16 -11.71 17.22
C LYS A 169 9.87 -10.30 17.74
N THR A 170 9.67 -9.35 16.83
CA THR A 170 9.62 -7.93 17.12
C THR A 170 8.22 -7.35 16.89
N GLU A 171 7.81 -6.43 17.74
CA GLU A 171 6.48 -5.79 17.69
C GLU A 171 6.59 -4.31 17.36
N TRP A 172 5.77 -3.84 16.41
CA TRP A 172 5.78 -2.44 16.02
C TRP A 172 5.13 -1.55 17.08
N SER A 173 5.79 -0.44 17.41
CA SER A 173 5.26 0.59 18.28
C SER A 173 5.28 1.97 17.60
N VAL A 174 4.11 2.60 17.56
CA VAL A 174 3.92 3.97 17.04
C VAL A 174 4.74 4.98 17.85
N ASP A 175 4.85 4.79 19.17
CA ASP A 175 5.63 5.69 20.01
C ASP A 175 7.12 5.52 19.79
N TRP A 176 7.60 4.30 19.57
CA TRP A 176 8.98 4.07 19.14
C TRP A 176 9.27 4.66 17.76
N ALA A 177 8.30 4.70 16.85
CA ALA A 177 8.45 5.38 15.56
C ALA A 177 8.55 6.90 15.71
N LYS A 178 7.88 7.52 16.69
CA LYS A 178 8.09 8.95 17.02
C LYS A 178 9.48 9.17 17.59
N LYS A 179 9.91 8.32 18.53
CA LYS A 179 11.25 8.36 19.12
C LYS A 179 12.36 8.21 18.07
N ALA A 180 12.16 7.38 17.04
CA ALA A 180 13.10 7.27 15.93
C ALA A 180 13.27 8.60 15.17
N LEU A 181 12.20 9.38 15.01
CA LEU A 181 12.26 10.71 14.42
C LEU A 181 12.96 11.72 15.34
N GLU A 182 12.72 11.66 16.65
CA GLU A 182 13.42 12.48 17.64
C GLU A 182 14.93 12.20 17.63
N TRP A 183 15.30 10.92 17.62
CA TRP A 183 16.68 10.47 17.54
C TRP A 183 17.38 10.97 16.26
N LEU A 184 16.68 10.99 15.11
CA LEU A 184 17.24 11.53 13.87
C LEU A 184 17.55 13.03 13.95
N LYS A 185 16.77 13.79 14.71
CA LYS A 185 16.99 15.24 14.91
C LYS A 185 18.10 15.50 15.92
N SER A 186 18.19 14.66 16.95
CA SER A 186 19.22 14.73 17.98
C SER A 186 19.67 13.32 18.33
N PRO A 187 20.75 12.82 17.71
CA PRO A 187 21.34 11.54 18.09
C PRO A 187 21.60 11.53 19.60
N GLU A 188 21.42 10.38 20.24
CA GLU A 188 21.55 10.18 21.70
C GLU A 188 20.39 10.74 22.56
N SER A 189 19.40 11.42 21.97
CA SER A 189 18.20 11.87 22.71
C SER A 189 17.28 10.74 23.17
N VAL A 190 17.42 9.56 22.57
CA VAL A 190 16.63 8.36 22.89
C VAL A 190 17.58 7.20 23.13
N GLU A 191 17.45 6.58 24.29
CA GLU A 191 18.12 5.33 24.62
C GLU A 191 17.39 4.14 23.99
N ALA A 192 18.11 3.38 23.18
CA ALA A 192 17.62 2.18 22.51
C ALA A 192 18.68 1.08 22.61
N ASP A 193 18.25 -0.18 22.71
CA ASP A 193 19.18 -1.31 22.87
C ASP A 193 19.84 -1.70 21.54
N ALA A 194 19.19 -1.38 20.43
CA ALA A 194 19.78 -1.43 19.09
C ALA A 194 19.26 -0.28 18.22
N ILE A 195 20.13 0.22 17.34
CA ILE A 195 19.83 1.35 16.46
C ILE A 195 20.35 1.03 15.06
N ILE A 196 19.44 1.06 14.10
CA ILE A 196 19.77 0.88 12.69
C ILE A 196 19.46 2.18 11.99
N LYS A 197 20.49 2.79 11.40
CA LYS A 197 20.37 4.06 10.69
C LYS A 197 20.78 3.92 9.23
N GLY A 198 20.06 4.61 8.36
CA GLY A 198 20.32 4.63 6.93
C GLY A 198 20.38 6.05 6.41
N LYS A 199 21.32 6.31 5.51
CA LYS A 199 21.35 7.52 4.67
C LYS A 199 21.32 7.06 3.23
N MET A 200 20.37 7.59 2.45
CA MET A 200 20.17 7.17 1.07
C MET A 200 19.91 8.38 0.19
N LEU A 201 20.44 8.37 -1.04
CA LEU A 201 20.06 9.38 -2.02
C LEU A 201 18.64 9.06 -2.49
N VAL A 202 17.80 10.08 -2.68
CA VAL A 202 16.45 9.86 -3.22
C VAL A 202 16.50 9.15 -4.58
N SER A 203 17.44 9.53 -5.45
CA SER A 203 17.58 8.87 -6.77
C SER A 203 18.15 7.45 -6.71
N THR A 204 18.83 7.08 -5.62
CA THR A 204 19.36 5.72 -5.41
C THR A 204 18.53 4.89 -4.44
N PHE A 205 17.41 5.44 -3.93
CA PHE A 205 16.50 4.76 -3.02
C PHE A 205 15.98 3.42 -3.57
N LEU A 206 15.99 3.30 -4.89
CA LEU A 206 15.52 2.13 -5.62
C LEU A 206 16.55 0.99 -5.75
N TYR A 207 17.84 1.25 -5.49
CA TYR A 207 18.93 0.34 -5.89
C TYR A 207 19.77 -0.23 -4.75
N HIS A 208 19.79 0.38 -3.56
CA HIS A 208 20.68 -0.07 -2.48
C HIS A 208 19.95 -0.87 -1.39
N SER A 209 19.48 -2.06 -1.76
CA SER A 209 18.99 -3.08 -0.82
C SER A 209 20.11 -3.96 -0.23
N LEU A 210 21.35 -3.89 -0.74
CA LEU A 210 22.43 -4.79 -0.33
C LEU A 210 23.23 -4.32 0.91
N ALA A 211 23.52 -3.03 1.05
CA ALA A 211 24.35 -2.54 2.16
C ALA A 211 23.60 -2.47 3.50
N CYS A 212 22.32 -2.08 3.50
CA CYS A 212 21.46 -2.19 4.68
C CYS A 212 21.16 -3.66 5.05
N LYS A 213 21.25 -4.60 4.09
CA LYS A 213 20.91 -6.01 4.31
C LYS A 213 21.77 -6.64 5.39
N ASN A 214 23.09 -6.45 5.32
CA ASN A 214 24.03 -7.09 6.24
C ASN A 214 24.02 -6.45 7.63
N ALA A 215 23.81 -5.13 7.70
CA ALA A 215 23.71 -4.43 8.99
C ALA A 215 22.39 -4.74 9.71
N MET A 216 21.28 -4.89 9.00
CA MET A 216 20.00 -5.29 9.59
C MET A 216 19.99 -6.76 10.02
N LEU A 217 20.46 -7.68 9.17
CA LEU A 217 20.43 -9.11 9.46
C LEU A 217 21.10 -9.43 10.81
N ASN A 218 22.33 -8.96 11.00
CA ASN A 218 23.11 -9.27 12.20
C ASN A 218 22.63 -8.58 13.48
N GLN A 219 21.82 -7.52 13.41
CA GLN A 219 21.36 -6.79 14.59
C GLN A 219 19.91 -7.10 14.97
N VAL A 220 19.08 -7.55 14.02
CA VAL A 220 17.64 -7.74 14.22
C VAL A 220 17.27 -9.20 14.45
N GLU A 221 17.98 -10.14 13.82
CA GLU A 221 17.68 -11.59 13.90
C GLU A 221 17.88 -12.14 15.33
N ASP A 222 18.90 -11.63 16.00
CA ASP A 222 19.30 -12.02 17.37
C ASP A 222 18.51 -11.28 18.47
N LEU A 223 17.57 -10.40 18.12
CA LEU A 223 16.75 -9.73 19.12
C LEU A 223 15.80 -10.73 19.81
N PRO A 224 15.62 -10.61 21.14
CA PRO A 224 14.73 -11.50 21.89
C PRO A 224 13.25 -11.29 21.49
N GLU A 225 12.45 -12.32 21.71
CA GLU A 225 11.00 -12.25 21.57
C GLU A 225 10.41 -11.19 22.52
N GLY A 226 9.42 -10.44 22.02
CA GLY A 226 8.82 -9.31 22.75
C GLY A 226 9.58 -7.98 22.60
N THR A 227 10.64 -7.94 21.79
CA THR A 227 11.34 -6.69 21.46
C THR A 227 10.39 -5.75 20.72
N VAL A 228 10.20 -4.54 21.25
CA VAL A 228 9.43 -3.48 20.58
C VAL A 228 10.34 -2.63 19.71
N TYR A 229 9.82 -2.21 18.55
CA TYR A 229 10.58 -1.37 17.63
C TYR A 229 9.72 -0.31 16.95
N GLY A 230 10.37 0.72 16.44
CA GLY A 230 9.73 1.71 15.59
C GLY A 230 10.73 2.36 14.67
N CYS A 231 10.30 2.62 13.44
CA CYS A 231 11.13 3.22 12.40
C CYS A 231 10.52 4.52 11.89
N ASN A 232 11.39 5.46 11.52
CA ASN A 232 10.97 6.70 10.85
C ASN A 232 12.10 7.25 9.98
N GLY A 233 11.84 8.35 9.31
CA GLY A 233 12.85 9.06 8.57
C GLY A 233 12.58 10.53 8.35
N VAL A 234 13.56 11.20 7.79
CA VAL A 234 13.52 12.60 7.37
C VAL A 234 13.98 12.67 5.93
N LEU A 235 13.21 13.35 5.08
CA LEU A 235 13.71 13.83 3.81
C LEU A 235 14.41 15.16 4.03
N ASN A 236 15.64 15.26 3.55
CA ASN A 236 16.41 16.47 3.50
C ASN A 236 16.58 16.90 2.03
N THR A 237 16.01 18.05 1.69
CA THR A 237 16.11 18.71 0.38
C THR A 237 17.04 19.93 0.41
N MET A 238 17.84 20.09 1.48
CA MET A 238 18.78 21.20 1.63
C MET A 238 19.98 21.11 0.68
N GLY A 239 20.22 19.94 0.08
CA GLY A 239 21.29 19.74 -0.89
C GLY A 239 20.99 20.44 -2.22
N LYS A 240 21.86 21.37 -2.65
CA LYS A 240 21.75 22.09 -3.95
C LYS A 240 21.70 21.19 -5.21
N LYS A 241 22.04 19.90 -5.09
CA LYS A 241 22.12 18.96 -6.23
C LYS A 241 21.48 17.59 -5.97
N LYS A 242 21.21 17.22 -4.71
CA LYS A 242 20.83 15.86 -4.32
C LYS A 242 20.02 15.89 -3.03
N ASP A 243 18.86 15.25 -3.07
CA ASP A 243 18.01 15.02 -1.90
C ASP A 243 18.40 13.71 -1.22
N PHE A 244 18.31 13.70 0.11
CA PHE A 244 18.66 12.54 0.92
C PHE A 244 17.53 12.14 1.83
N ILE A 245 17.30 10.84 1.95
CA ILE A 245 16.45 10.27 2.98
C ILE A 245 17.35 9.73 4.08
N TYR A 246 17.11 10.19 5.29
CA TYR A 246 17.67 9.63 6.52
C TYR A 246 16.59 8.79 7.17
N THR A 247 16.94 7.59 7.64
CA THR A 247 16.03 6.70 8.36
C THR A 247 16.70 6.18 9.62
N ALA A 248 15.89 5.91 10.63
CA ALA A 248 16.30 5.21 11.83
C ALA A 248 15.22 4.21 12.22
N CYS A 249 15.65 3.03 12.67
CA CYS A 249 14.84 2.06 13.38
C CYS A 249 15.47 1.87 14.76
N LEU A 250 14.67 2.10 15.79
CA LEU A 250 15.07 1.92 17.18
C LEU A 250 14.40 0.67 17.74
N TYR A 251 15.15 -0.11 18.50
CA TYR A 251 14.69 -1.36 19.11
C TYR A 251 14.91 -1.31 20.62
N LYS A 252 13.94 -1.84 21.36
CA LYS A 252 13.98 -1.97 22.80
C LYS A 252 13.62 -3.39 23.20
N LYS A 253 14.56 -4.05 23.84
CA LYS A 253 14.40 -5.38 24.41
C LYS A 253 13.38 -5.31 25.55
N PRO A 254 12.65 -6.42 25.81
CA PRO A 254 11.72 -6.51 26.92
C PRO A 254 12.39 -6.29 28.28
#